data_AF-D2YBV5-F1
#
_entry.id   AF-D2YBV5-F1
#
_cell.length_a   1.000
_cell.length_b   1.000
_cell.length_c   1.000
_cell.angle_alpha   90.00
_cell.angle_beta   90.00
_cell.angle_gamma   90.00
#
_symmetry.space_group_name_H-M   'P 1'
#
loop_
_entity.id
_entity.type
_entity.pdbx_description
1 polymer ?
#
loop_
_entity_poly.entity_id
_entity_poly.type
_entity_poly.pdbx_seq_one_letter_code
_entity_poly.pdbx_strand_id
1 'polypeptide(L)'
;MMRKHQKGSLTVEVAIGLPILMMAIFTWIELCVFTYSLTVTDHALTTGVMRVKKLGDASNSKTIDYDRMLQEQLKRSGGALWNNVVKPESITAKIRYFRNYDDLLNCSYSGSENVEECPTAEEQPKNMAIAVYELRYEYQPMFNYLLPKMQIRREVLSVQEYERCTFKVGQGAGCAS
;
A
#
# COMPACT_ATOMS: atom_id res chain seq x y z
N MET A 1 -29.76 14.64 59.50
CA MET A 1 -30.17 14.15 58.15
C MET A 1 -29.17 13.09 57.72
N MET A 2 -29.46 11.81 57.95
CA MET A 2 -28.54 10.70 57.63
C MET A 2 -28.60 10.38 56.12
N ARG A 3 -27.50 10.63 55.39
CA ARG A 3 -27.33 10.19 54.00
C ARG A 3 -27.29 8.65 53.97
N LYS A 4 -28.33 8.03 53.42
CA LYS A 4 -28.34 6.58 53.13
C LYS A 4 -27.25 6.30 52.07
N HIS A 5 -26.26 5.49 52.42
CA HIS A 5 -25.25 5.03 51.46
C HIS A 5 -25.90 4.11 50.42
N GLN A 6 -25.87 4.53 49.16
CA GLN A 6 -26.33 3.76 47.99
C GLN A 6 -25.34 2.62 47.70
N LYS A 7 -25.50 1.48 48.40
CA LYS A 7 -24.76 0.25 48.13
C LYS A 7 -25.30 -0.39 46.84
N GLY A 8 -24.77 0.03 45.69
CA GLY A 8 -25.15 -0.55 44.38
C GLY A 8 -24.91 0.37 43.20
N SER A 9 -24.88 1.69 43.41
CA SER A 9 -24.61 2.67 42.34
C SER A 9 -23.25 2.43 41.68
N LEU A 10 -22.23 2.10 42.47
CA LEU A 10 -20.89 1.80 41.97
C LEU A 10 -20.86 0.55 41.07
N THR A 11 -21.63 -0.48 41.39
CA THR A 11 -21.67 -1.72 40.59
C THR A 11 -22.30 -1.47 39.22
N VAL A 12 -23.37 -0.66 39.15
CA VAL A 12 -24.02 -0.29 37.90
C VAL A 12 -23.11 0.59 37.04
N GLU A 13 -22.45 1.57 37.65
CA GLU A 13 -21.51 2.46 36.96
C GLU A 13 -20.32 1.69 36.38
N VAL A 14 -19.74 0.75 37.14
CA VAL A 14 -18.65 -0.10 36.66
C VAL A 14 -19.12 -1.07 35.58
N ALA A 15 -20.31 -1.64 35.70
CA ALA A 15 -20.86 -2.57 34.71
C ALA A 15 -21.07 -1.92 33.32
N ILE A 16 -21.33 -0.60 33.28
CA ILE A 16 -21.52 0.15 32.03
C ILE A 16 -20.21 0.81 31.58
N GLY A 17 -19.44 1.38 32.51
CA GLY A 17 -18.21 2.11 32.21
C GLY A 17 -17.06 1.21 31.77
N LEU A 18 -16.89 0.03 32.39
CA LEU A 18 -15.78 -0.86 32.08
C LEU A 18 -15.83 -1.41 30.64
N PRO A 19 -16.97 -1.90 30.11
CA PRO A 19 -17.05 -2.32 28.71
C PRO A 19 -16.77 -1.20 27.71
N ILE A 20 -17.25 0.02 27.98
CA ILE A 20 -17.01 1.19 27.11
C ILE A 20 -15.51 1.53 27.11
N LEU A 21 -14.88 1.53 28.28
CA LEU A 21 -13.44 1.77 28.41
C LEU A 21 -12.63 0.68 27.68
N MET A 22 -13.00 -0.59 27.84
CA MET A 22 -12.33 -1.70 27.15
C MET A 22 -12.47 -1.58 25.63
N MET A 23 -13.66 -1.21 25.13
CA MET A 23 -13.88 -0.99 23.70
C MET A 23 -13.01 0.16 23.17
N ALA A 24 -12.88 1.25 23.92
CA ALA A 24 -11.99 2.36 23.57
C ALA A 24 -10.52 1.92 23.49
N ILE A 25 -10.06 1.13 24.47
CA ILE A 25 -8.69 0.59 24.50
C ILE A 25 -8.45 -0.35 23.31
N PHE A 26 -9.35 -1.28 23.03
CA PHE A 26 -9.19 -2.18 21.87
C PHE A 26 -9.22 -1.43 20.54
N THR A 27 -10.07 -0.40 20.42
CA THR A 27 -10.08 0.46 19.25
C THR A 27 -8.76 1.21 19.10
N TRP A 28 -8.19 1.71 20.19
CA TRP A 28 -6.89 2.37 20.18
C TRP A 28 -5.76 1.42 19.76
N ILE A 29 -5.73 0.21 20.31
CA ILE A 29 -4.77 -0.83 19.93
C ILE A 29 -4.92 -1.17 18.44
N GLU A 30 -6.14 -1.33 17.95
CA GLU A 30 -6.42 -1.62 16.53
C GLU A 30 -5.91 -0.50 15.62
N LEU A 31 -6.08 0.77 15.99
CA LEU A 31 -5.53 1.90 15.22
C LEU A 31 -4.00 1.89 15.18
N CYS A 32 -3.33 1.53 16.28
CA CYS A 32 -1.89 1.37 16.30
C CYS A 32 -1.42 0.24 15.37
N VAL A 33 -2.11 -0.90 15.39
CA VAL A 33 -1.79 -2.06 14.54
C VAL A 33 -2.03 -1.74 13.06
N PHE A 34 -3.13 -1.06 12.75
CA PHE A 34 -3.42 -0.58 11.40
C PHE A 34 -2.33 0.35 10.88
N THR A 35 -1.94 1.35 11.67
CA THR A 35 -0.88 2.31 11.31
C THR A 35 0.48 1.62 11.12
N TYR A 36 0.80 0.67 11.99
CA TYR A 36 2.01 -0.17 11.83
C TYR A 36 1.96 -0.96 10.52
N SER A 37 0.83 -1.59 10.20
CA SER A 37 0.67 -2.37 8.96
C SER A 37 0.88 -1.50 7.72
N LEU A 38 0.28 -0.31 7.69
CA LEU A 38 0.46 0.64 6.59
C LEU A 38 1.93 1.04 6.39
N THR A 39 2.62 1.44 7.46
CA THR A 39 4.01 1.92 7.36
C THR A 39 4.97 0.82 6.92
N VAL A 40 4.77 -0.41 7.40
CA VAL A 40 5.57 -1.57 6.98
C VAL A 40 5.32 -1.94 5.52
N THR A 41 4.06 -1.91 5.07
CA THR A 41 3.72 -2.15 3.66
C THR A 41 4.32 -1.07 2.75
N ASP A 42 4.21 0.21 3.12
CA ASP A 42 4.76 1.33 2.33
C ASP A 42 6.29 1.23 2.23
N HIS A 43 6.96 0.82 3.30
CA HIS A 43 8.41 0.58 3.31
C HIS A 43 8.81 -0.61 2.41
N ALA A 44 8.07 -1.72 2.51
CA ALA A 44 8.30 -2.91 1.69
C ALA A 44 8.07 -2.62 0.20
N LEU A 45 7.00 -1.88 -0.14
CA LEU A 45 6.68 -1.44 -1.49
C LEU A 45 7.79 -0.56 -2.06
N THR A 46 8.19 0.49 -1.34
CA THR A 46 9.25 1.41 -1.79
C THR A 46 10.57 0.68 -2.02
N THR A 47 10.93 -0.24 -1.12
CA THR A 47 12.16 -1.05 -1.24
C THR A 47 12.08 -2.03 -2.42
N GLY A 48 10.90 -2.64 -2.63
CA GLY A 48 10.61 -3.48 -3.80
C GLY A 48 10.82 -2.70 -5.10
N VAL A 49 10.16 -1.55 -5.23
CA VAL A 49 10.29 -0.64 -6.39
C VAL A 49 11.75 -0.27 -6.64
N MET A 50 12.49 0.17 -5.61
CA MET A 50 13.90 0.52 -5.75
C MET A 50 14.78 -0.62 -6.27
N ARG A 51 14.52 -1.88 -5.88
CA ARG A 51 15.26 -3.04 -6.39
C ARG A 51 14.90 -3.36 -7.83
N VAL A 52 13.60 -3.31 -8.15
CA VAL A 52 13.09 -3.57 -9.50
C VAL A 52 13.70 -2.61 -10.51
N LYS A 53 13.74 -1.31 -10.19
CA LYS A 53 14.32 -0.29 -11.07
C LYS A 53 15.78 -0.53 -11.42
N LYS A 54 16.54 -1.20 -10.53
CA LYS A 54 17.94 -1.55 -10.74
C LYS A 54 18.15 -2.85 -11.53
N LEU A 55 17.15 -3.73 -11.52
CA LEU A 55 17.21 -5.05 -12.18
C LEU A 55 16.67 -5.02 -13.62
N GLY A 56 16.01 -3.93 -14.02
CA GLY A 56 15.53 -3.71 -15.38
C GLY A 56 16.69 -3.51 -16.36
N ASP A 57 17.33 -4.60 -16.76
CA ASP A 57 18.25 -4.67 -17.89
C ASP A 57 17.43 -4.96 -19.15
N ALA A 58 17.48 -4.09 -20.17
CA ALA A 58 16.59 -4.11 -21.35
C ALA A 58 16.68 -5.37 -22.23
N SER A 59 17.56 -6.32 -21.88
CA SER A 59 17.78 -7.58 -22.59
C SER A 59 16.95 -8.76 -22.06
N ASN A 60 16.33 -8.67 -20.88
CA ASN A 60 15.61 -9.82 -20.31
C ASN A 60 14.09 -9.62 -20.42
N SER A 61 13.48 -10.25 -21.43
CA SER A 61 12.03 -10.35 -21.62
C SER A 61 11.32 -11.24 -20.57
N LYS A 62 11.98 -11.52 -19.44
CA LYS A 62 11.34 -12.20 -18.33
C LYS A 62 10.57 -11.13 -17.57
N THR A 63 9.24 -11.23 -17.62
CA THR A 63 8.34 -10.66 -16.62
C THR A 63 8.88 -11.08 -15.25
N ILE A 64 9.68 -10.21 -14.64
CA ILE A 64 10.14 -10.40 -13.27
C ILE A 64 8.84 -10.48 -12.47
N ASP A 65 8.68 -11.55 -11.73
CA ASP A 65 7.47 -11.83 -10.95
C ASP A 65 7.47 -10.90 -9.74
N TYR A 66 7.17 -9.63 -10.01
CA TYR A 66 7.19 -8.53 -9.06
C TYR A 66 6.23 -8.79 -7.92
N ASP A 67 5.16 -9.51 -8.19
CA ASP A 67 4.22 -10.02 -7.20
C ASP A 67 4.94 -10.94 -6.20
N ARG A 68 5.67 -11.95 -6.70
CA ARG A 68 6.47 -12.84 -5.84
C ARG A 68 7.54 -12.10 -5.06
N MET A 69 8.29 -11.19 -5.70
CA MET A 69 9.34 -10.43 -5.01
C MET A 69 8.75 -9.53 -3.92
N LEU A 70 7.61 -8.89 -4.19
CA LEU A 70 6.93 -8.04 -3.22
C LEU A 70 6.33 -8.86 -2.08
N GLN A 71 5.74 -10.02 -2.37
CA GLN A 71 5.27 -10.96 -1.35
C GLN A 71 6.42 -11.47 -0.47
N GLU A 72 7.59 -11.77 -1.03
CA GLU A 72 8.77 -12.17 -0.26
C GLU A 72 9.29 -11.02 0.62
N GLN A 73 9.30 -9.78 0.12
CA GLN A 73 9.65 -8.62 0.93
C GLN A 73 8.63 -8.35 2.03
N LEU A 74 7.33 -8.45 1.74
CA LEU A 74 6.27 -8.28 2.72
C LEU A 74 6.33 -9.37 3.81
N LYS A 75 6.60 -10.63 3.46
CA LYS A 75 6.82 -11.70 4.45
C LYS A 75 8.04 -11.46 5.31
N ARG A 76 9.11 -10.90 4.75
CA ARG A 76 10.35 -10.61 5.48
C ARG A 76 10.25 -9.37 6.37
N SER A 77 9.57 -8.33 5.90
CA SER A 77 9.48 -7.01 6.56
C SER A 77 8.24 -6.86 7.45
N GLY A 78 7.14 -7.57 7.14
CA GLY A 78 5.85 -7.54 7.84
C GLY A 78 5.91 -8.03 9.29
N GLY A 79 6.81 -8.97 9.57
CA GLY A 79 6.81 -9.70 10.83
C GLY A 79 5.52 -10.51 11.05
N ALA A 80 5.39 -11.12 12.23
CA ALA A 80 4.26 -12.00 12.54
C ALA A 80 2.92 -11.26 12.61
N LEU A 81 2.89 -9.99 13.01
CA LEU A 81 1.66 -9.22 13.15
C LEU A 81 1.01 -8.90 11.80
N TRP A 82 1.80 -8.52 10.80
CA TRP A 82 1.30 -8.16 9.47
C TRP A 82 0.60 -9.35 8.77
N ASN A 83 1.16 -10.55 8.90
CA ASN A 83 0.57 -11.78 8.33
C ASN A 83 -0.79 -12.16 8.96
N ASN A 84 -1.10 -11.66 10.16
CA ASN A 84 -2.38 -11.93 10.83
C ASN A 84 -3.46 -10.89 10.49
N VAL A 85 -3.06 -9.66 10.14
CA VAL A 85 -4.00 -8.57 9.80
C VAL A 85 -4.19 -8.39 8.30
N VAL A 86 -3.36 -9.01 7.46
CA VAL A 86 -3.49 -8.98 6.00
C VAL A 86 -3.80 -10.38 5.50
N LYS A 87 -4.86 -10.52 4.72
CA LYS A 87 -5.20 -11.82 4.11
C LYS A 87 -4.18 -12.13 3.00
N PRO A 88 -3.34 -13.19 3.10
CA PRO A 88 -2.27 -13.44 2.14
C PRO A 88 -2.77 -13.61 0.69
N GLU A 89 -3.94 -14.21 0.52
CA GLU A 89 -4.57 -14.44 -0.78
C GLU A 89 -5.12 -13.16 -1.44
N SER A 90 -5.24 -12.06 -0.68
CA SER A 90 -5.77 -10.78 -1.20
C SER A 90 -4.69 -9.86 -1.75
N ILE A 91 -3.41 -10.22 -1.59
CA ILE A 91 -2.29 -9.40 -2.01
C ILE A 91 -2.18 -9.49 -3.53
N THR A 92 -2.31 -8.36 -4.21
CA THR A 92 -2.15 -8.24 -5.66
C THR A 92 -1.23 -7.07 -5.96
N ALA A 93 -0.09 -7.36 -6.60
CA ALA A 93 0.81 -6.33 -7.12
C ALA A 93 0.70 -6.24 -8.65
N LYS A 94 0.51 -5.04 -9.18
CA LYS A 94 0.48 -4.78 -10.62
C LYS A 94 1.37 -3.61 -10.98
N ILE A 95 1.91 -3.64 -12.19
CA ILE A 95 2.76 -2.57 -12.70
C ILE A 95 2.27 -2.20 -14.08
N ARG A 96 2.12 -0.89 -14.30
CA ARG A 96 1.75 -0.32 -15.57
C ARG A 96 2.80 0.70 -16.00
N TYR A 97 3.08 0.74 -17.28
CA TYR A 97 4.15 1.56 -17.84
C TYR A 97 3.59 2.62 -18.78
N PHE A 98 4.21 3.80 -18.78
CA PHE A 98 3.86 4.93 -19.62
C PHE A 98 5.11 5.47 -20.31
N ARG A 99 4.97 5.89 -21.57
CA ARG A 99 6.11 6.35 -22.38
C ARG A 99 6.56 7.74 -21.95
N ASN A 100 5.61 8.63 -21.70
CA ASN A 100 5.85 10.03 -21.35
C ASN A 100 4.86 10.52 -20.29
N TYR A 101 5.04 11.76 -19.84
CA TYR A 101 4.18 12.38 -18.84
C TYR A 101 2.77 12.66 -19.38
N ASP A 102 2.63 12.98 -20.66
CA ASP A 102 1.33 13.27 -21.29
C ASP A 102 0.42 12.02 -21.32
N ASP A 103 0.99 10.83 -21.53
CA ASP A 103 0.28 9.55 -21.49
C ASP A 103 -0.31 9.26 -20.10
N LEU A 104 0.44 9.65 -19.05
CA LEU A 104 0.00 9.54 -17.66
C LEU A 104 -1.09 10.59 -17.35
N LEU A 105 -0.94 11.82 -17.84
CA LEU A 105 -1.96 12.85 -17.71
C LEU A 105 -3.27 12.46 -18.41
N ASN A 106 -3.18 11.91 -19.62
CA ASN A 106 -4.34 11.43 -20.37
C ASN A 106 -5.09 10.32 -19.61
N CYS A 107 -4.36 9.43 -18.95
CA CYS A 107 -4.91 8.41 -18.04
C CYS A 107 -5.61 9.04 -16.82
N SER A 108 -5.06 10.12 -16.26
CA SER A 108 -5.72 10.85 -15.16
C SER A 108 -6.95 11.63 -15.63
N TYR A 109 -6.96 12.16 -16.85
CA TYR A 109 -8.06 12.96 -17.41
C TYR A 109 -9.18 12.12 -18.01
N SER A 110 -8.91 10.87 -18.42
CA SER A 110 -9.91 9.95 -18.95
C SER A 110 -10.96 9.50 -17.92
N GLY A 111 -10.79 9.89 -16.65
CA GLY A 111 -11.69 9.48 -15.57
C GLY A 111 -11.53 8.00 -15.20
N SER A 112 -10.45 7.36 -15.63
CA SER A 112 -10.13 5.98 -15.27
C SER A 112 -9.86 5.91 -13.77
N GLU A 113 -10.67 5.14 -13.04
CA GLU A 113 -10.49 4.98 -11.59
C GLU A 113 -9.23 4.15 -11.26
N ASN A 114 -8.82 3.30 -12.21
CA ASN A 114 -7.66 2.43 -12.08
C ASN A 114 -6.67 2.63 -13.22
N VAL A 115 -5.39 2.55 -12.89
CA VAL A 115 -4.28 2.60 -13.85
C VAL A 115 -4.37 1.45 -14.87
N GLU A 116 -5.05 0.36 -14.52
CA GLU A 116 -5.29 -0.78 -15.40
C GLU A 116 -6.25 -0.49 -16.56
N GLU A 117 -7.16 0.46 -16.37
CA GLU A 117 -8.18 0.83 -17.36
C GLU A 117 -7.68 1.92 -18.31
N CYS A 118 -6.44 2.36 -18.11
CA CYS A 118 -5.86 3.42 -18.92
C CYS A 118 -5.44 2.88 -20.30
N PRO A 119 -5.95 3.47 -21.40
CA PRO A 119 -5.67 2.99 -22.75
C PRO A 119 -4.21 3.19 -23.16
N THR A 120 -3.51 4.12 -22.52
CA THR A 120 -2.09 4.44 -22.75
C THR A 120 -1.14 3.62 -21.89
N ALA A 121 -1.65 2.81 -20.96
CA ALA A 121 -0.86 2.00 -20.05
C ALA A 121 -0.43 0.69 -20.72
N GLU A 122 0.88 0.43 -20.77
CA GLU A 122 1.42 -0.81 -21.31
C GLU A 122 1.90 -1.75 -20.18
N GLU A 123 1.94 -3.06 -20.46
CA GLU A 123 2.45 -4.08 -19.52
C GLU A 123 3.96 -4.32 -19.68
N GLN A 124 4.53 -3.88 -20.80
CA GLN A 124 5.94 -4.08 -21.09
C GLN A 124 6.76 -2.85 -20.68
N PRO A 125 7.92 -3.04 -20.02
CA PRO A 125 8.76 -1.93 -19.57
C PRO A 125 9.57 -1.25 -20.68
N LYS A 126 9.59 -1.81 -21.91
CA LYS A 126 10.51 -1.40 -22.97
C LYS A 126 10.18 -0.01 -23.52
N ASN A 127 11.16 0.89 -23.59
CA ASN A 127 11.01 2.27 -24.04
C ASN A 127 9.96 3.06 -23.21
N MET A 128 9.80 2.71 -21.94
CA MET A 128 8.85 3.35 -21.03
C MET A 128 9.60 4.15 -19.99
N ALA A 129 9.30 5.45 -19.87
CA ALA A 129 10.01 6.29 -18.93
C ALA A 129 9.39 6.29 -17.53
N ILE A 130 8.10 5.99 -17.41
CA ILE A 130 7.36 6.01 -16.15
C ILE A 130 6.78 4.63 -15.88
N ALA A 131 6.89 4.17 -14.64
CA ALA A 131 6.24 2.98 -14.13
C ALA A 131 5.37 3.34 -12.92
N VAL A 132 4.14 2.86 -12.90
CA VAL A 132 3.22 2.98 -11.78
C VAL A 132 3.05 1.60 -11.16
N TYR A 133 3.46 1.48 -9.89
CA TYR A 133 3.38 0.27 -9.11
C TYR A 133 2.16 0.36 -8.22
N GLU A 134 1.21 -0.56 -8.40
CA GLU A 134 -0.01 -0.66 -7.62
C GLU A 134 0.04 -1.90 -6.73
N LEU A 135 -0.31 -1.73 -5.46
CA LEU A 135 -0.46 -2.79 -4.48
C LEU A 135 -1.87 -2.72 -3.88
N ARG A 136 -2.58 -3.85 -3.95
CA ARG A 136 -3.91 -4.03 -3.35
C ARG A 136 -3.89 -5.17 -2.35
N TYR A 137 -4.52 -4.97 -1.19
CA TYR A 137 -4.69 -6.01 -0.17
C TYR A 137 -5.86 -5.69 0.76
N GLU A 138 -6.39 -6.72 1.41
CA GLU A 138 -7.45 -6.60 2.40
C GLU A 138 -6.88 -6.59 3.82
N TYR A 139 -7.13 -5.51 4.56
CA TYR A 139 -6.89 -5.40 6.00
C TYR A 139 -8.06 -5.97 6.78
N GLN A 140 -7.76 -6.87 7.71
CA GLN A 140 -8.71 -7.53 8.60
C GLN A 140 -8.41 -7.13 10.06
N PRO A 141 -9.31 -6.37 10.71
CA PRO A 141 -9.16 -6.03 12.12
C PRO A 141 -9.12 -7.27 13.02
N MET A 142 -8.29 -7.27 14.06
CA MET A 142 -8.15 -8.42 14.99
C MET A 142 -8.87 -8.22 16.31
N PHE A 143 -8.83 -7.01 16.86
CA PHE A 143 -9.31 -6.68 18.21
C PHE A 143 -10.65 -5.97 18.20
N ASN A 144 -11.05 -5.39 17.07
CA ASN A 144 -12.30 -4.65 16.95
C ASN A 144 -13.24 -5.25 15.90
N TYR A 145 -14.13 -6.15 16.32
CA TYR A 145 -15.14 -6.77 15.47
C TYR A 145 -16.18 -5.80 14.89
N LEU A 146 -16.27 -4.56 15.41
CA LEU A 146 -17.14 -3.53 14.85
C LEU A 146 -16.56 -2.90 13.57
N LEU A 147 -15.25 -2.99 13.36
CA LEU A 147 -14.62 -2.44 12.16
C LEU A 147 -14.75 -3.44 11.01
N PRO A 148 -15.27 -3.02 9.84
CA PRO A 148 -15.32 -3.89 8.68
C PRO A 148 -13.91 -4.14 8.14
N LYS A 149 -13.79 -5.18 7.34
CA LYS A 149 -12.60 -5.40 6.51
C LYS A 149 -12.44 -4.22 5.54
N MET A 150 -11.21 -3.78 5.35
CA MET A 150 -10.92 -2.60 4.54
C MET A 150 -10.01 -2.99 3.37
N GLN A 151 -10.38 -2.59 2.16
CA GLN A 151 -9.53 -2.73 0.98
C GLN A 151 -8.55 -1.57 0.96
N ILE A 152 -7.26 -1.88 1.00
CA ILE A 152 -6.18 -0.90 0.95
C ILE A 152 -5.55 -0.95 -0.43
N ARG A 153 -5.46 0.22 -1.06
CA ARG A 153 -4.77 0.45 -2.33
C ARG A 153 -3.63 1.42 -2.11
N ARG A 154 -2.44 1.04 -2.59
CA ARG A 154 -1.23 1.86 -2.54
C ARG A 154 -0.63 1.95 -3.93
N GLU A 155 -0.19 3.14 -4.29
CA GLU A 155 0.43 3.41 -5.57
C GLU A 155 1.73 4.16 -5.38
N VAL A 156 2.75 3.77 -6.16
CA VAL A 156 4.02 4.46 -6.22
C VAL A 156 4.36 4.71 -7.68
N LEU A 157 4.56 5.98 -8.02
CA LEU A 157 5.07 6.37 -9.33
C LEU A 157 6.59 6.39 -9.29
N SER A 158 7.22 5.83 -10.32
CA SER A 158 8.68 5.91 -10.46
C SER A 158 9.12 6.15 -11.89
N VAL A 159 10.09 7.05 -12.05
CA VAL A 159 10.79 7.28 -13.32
C VAL A 159 11.85 6.19 -13.49
N GLN A 160 11.83 5.47 -14.60
CA GLN A 160 12.78 4.42 -14.91
C GLN A 160 14.16 5.04 -15.21
N GLU A 161 15.18 4.61 -14.46
CA GLU A 161 16.53 5.20 -14.55
C GLU A 161 17.29 4.76 -15.81
N TYR A 162 16.93 3.61 -16.37
CA TYR A 162 17.54 3.09 -17.61
C TYR A 162 17.19 3.94 -18.85
N GLU A 163 15.98 4.50 -18.90
CA GLU A 163 15.46 5.30 -20.02
C GLU A 163 15.60 6.81 -19.80
N ARG A 164 16.39 7.23 -18.78
CA ARG A 164 16.51 8.63 -18.36
C ARG A 164 17.04 9.57 -19.46
N CYS A 165 17.69 9.02 -20.48
CA CYS A 165 18.17 9.75 -21.65
C CYS A 165 17.04 10.20 -22.60
N THR A 166 15.88 9.54 -22.52
CA THR A 166 14.66 9.89 -23.27
C THR A 166 13.81 10.91 -22.50
N PHE A 167 13.96 11.00 -21.17
CA PHE A 167 13.20 11.88 -20.30
C PHE A 167 13.83 13.29 -20.22
N LYS A 168 13.59 14.14 -21.22
CA LYS A 168 13.99 15.55 -21.18
C LYS A 168 12.95 16.40 -20.45
N VAL A 169 13.14 16.61 -19.15
CA VAL A 169 12.46 17.68 -18.43
C VAL A 169 13.24 18.98 -18.68
N GLY A 170 12.95 19.66 -19.79
CA GLY A 170 13.61 20.90 -20.21
C GLY A 170 14.84 20.75 -21.13
N GLN A 171 15.44 21.88 -21.55
CA GLN A 171 16.67 21.92 -22.34
C GLN A 171 17.89 21.65 -21.46
N GLY A 172 18.29 20.39 -21.27
CA GLY A 172 19.49 20.09 -20.48
C GLY A 172 20.03 18.67 -20.63
N ALA A 173 21.28 18.61 -21.08
CA ALA A 173 22.26 17.51 -21.05
C ALA A 173 21.88 16.16 -21.70
N GLY A 174 22.52 15.86 -22.83
CA GLY A 174 22.51 14.53 -23.44
C GLY A 174 23.36 13.54 -22.64
N CYS A 175 22.92 12.28 -22.63
CA CYS A 175 23.71 11.18 -22.08
C CYS A 175 24.93 10.88 -22.96
N ALA A 176 26.06 10.60 -22.32
CA ALA A 176 27.22 10.04 -22.99
C ALA A 176 26.89 8.62 -23.48
N SER A 177 27.23 8.38 -24.74
CA SER A 177 27.22 7.10 -25.45
C SER A 177 28.07 6.04 -24.78
#